data_AF-A0A9P7X3Z2-F1
#
_entry.id   AF-A0A9P7X3Z2-F1
#
_cell.length_a   1.000
_cell.length_b   1.000
_cell.length_c   1.000
_cell.angle_alpha   90.00
_cell.angle_beta   90.00
_cell.angle_gamma   90.00
#
_symmetry.space_group_name_H-M   'P 1'
#
loop_
_entity.id
_entity.type
_entity.pdbx_description
1 polymer ?
#
loop_
_entity_poly.entity_id
_entity_poly.type
_entity_poly.pdbx_seq_one_letter_code
_entity_poly.pdbx_strand_id
1 'polypeptide(L)'
;MSRSRYFENNLKPLEIHHDSLKATLLTLRSAIATALRIIVTQHDSPDVDAREGPYIGESGIALMYIRLAIQAKATGLSQDIVDRLPAYARSHLSIDQKYGRPKPGHLAPLDSWVGHAVLEVIYELHYPSPTHHTSIWTAAADGVRSAILTALEDEGLGGDEVLYGRAGLLWAMLVLHTCVAQGLGAPDRRRELAIIINETQIGQVVGMIIQTGIHGAKAFKSEYHEEYRTLFGKHKSQDEIPLMWPWHGKFCLGA
;
A
#
# COMPACT_ATOMS: atom_id res chain seq x y z
N MET A 1 22.09 -19.33 -25.34
CA MET A 1 21.82 -19.62 -23.92
C MET A 1 21.43 -18.30 -23.26
N SER A 2 20.23 -18.21 -22.67
CA SER A 2 19.84 -16.98 -21.95
C SER A 2 20.68 -16.84 -20.69
N ARG A 3 21.12 -15.61 -20.41
CA ARG A 3 21.87 -15.27 -19.19
C ARG A 3 20.99 -15.60 -17.97
N SER A 4 21.53 -16.27 -16.96
CA SER A 4 20.78 -16.55 -15.72
C SER A 4 20.24 -15.24 -15.14
N ARG A 5 18.96 -15.24 -14.77
CA ARG A 5 18.30 -14.09 -14.13
C ARG A 5 18.46 -14.08 -12.59
N TYR A 6 19.15 -15.06 -12.03
CA TYR A 6 19.32 -15.21 -10.59
C TYR A 6 20.77 -15.54 -10.24
N PHE A 7 21.16 -15.16 -9.02
CA PHE A 7 22.40 -15.60 -8.38
C PHE A 7 22.15 -16.86 -7.56
N GLU A 8 23.11 -17.78 -7.54
CA GLU A 8 23.04 -18.96 -6.69
C GLU A 8 23.06 -18.56 -5.20
N ASN A 9 22.12 -19.08 -4.43
CA ASN A 9 22.01 -18.76 -3.01
C ASN A 9 23.05 -19.53 -2.20
N ASN A 10 24.17 -18.86 -1.90
CA ASN A 10 25.25 -19.39 -1.08
C ASN A 10 25.17 -18.94 0.40
N LEU A 11 24.04 -18.39 0.83
CA LEU A 11 23.83 -17.96 2.22
C LEU A 11 23.62 -19.18 3.13
N LYS A 12 24.26 -19.16 4.30
CA LYS A 12 24.02 -20.15 5.36
C LYS A 12 22.98 -19.60 6.35
N PRO A 13 22.04 -20.42 6.84
CA PRO A 13 21.14 -20.01 7.91
C PRO A 13 21.93 -19.48 9.12
N LEU A 14 21.45 -18.37 9.68
CA LEU A 14 22.02 -17.81 10.89
C LEU A 14 21.62 -18.68 12.09
N GLU A 15 22.58 -19.09 12.92
CA GLU A 15 22.26 -19.71 14.22
C GLU A 15 21.56 -18.69 15.12
N ILE A 16 20.44 -19.05 15.74
CA ILE A 16 19.62 -18.12 16.53
C ILE A 16 20.07 -18.15 18.00
N HIS A 17 21.02 -17.28 18.34
CA HIS A 17 21.45 -17.04 19.72
C HIS A 17 21.68 -15.54 19.95
N HIS A 18 21.83 -15.12 21.21
CA HIS A 18 21.88 -13.70 21.57
C HIS A 18 22.95 -12.92 20.79
N ASP A 19 24.18 -13.43 20.74
CA ASP A 19 25.29 -12.71 20.11
C ASP A 19 25.17 -12.62 18.59
N SER A 20 24.66 -13.66 17.93
CA SER A 20 24.41 -13.63 16.48
C SER A 20 23.31 -12.64 16.14
N LEU A 21 22.20 -12.64 16.90
CA LEU A 21 21.11 -11.68 16.72
C LEU A 21 21.57 -10.24 16.95
N LYS A 22 22.39 -10.00 17.97
CA LYS A 22 22.95 -8.67 18.25
C LYS A 22 23.88 -8.21 17.12
N ALA A 23 24.76 -9.09 16.62
CA ALA A 23 25.63 -8.79 15.50
C ALA A 23 24.83 -8.49 14.22
N THR A 24 23.83 -9.31 13.90
CA THR A 24 22.93 -9.10 12.76
C THR A 24 22.19 -7.77 12.87
N LEU A 25 21.66 -7.44 14.06
CA LEU A 25 21.01 -6.15 14.27
C LEU A 25 21.95 -4.97 13.99
N LEU A 26 23.20 -5.03 14.46
CA LEU A 26 24.19 -3.99 14.19
C LEU A 26 24.51 -3.86 12.69
N THR A 27 24.68 -4.99 11.99
CA THR A 27 24.90 -4.99 10.54
C THR A 27 23.72 -4.38 9.79
N LEU A 28 22.48 -4.76 10.14
CA LEU A 28 21.28 -4.21 9.51
C LEU A 28 21.15 -2.69 9.77
N ARG A 29 21.42 -2.22 10.98
CA ARG A 29 21.42 -0.79 11.30
C ARG A 29 22.48 -0.01 10.52
N SER A 30 23.69 -0.55 10.40
CA SER A 30 24.75 0.03 9.59
C SER A 30 24.38 0.08 8.09
N ALA A 31 23.72 -0.97 7.59
CA ALA A 31 23.21 -1.01 6.22
C ALA A 31 22.14 0.06 5.97
N ILE A 32 21.19 0.24 6.91
CA ILE A 32 20.17 1.30 6.84
C ILE A 32 20.83 2.68 6.78
N ALA A 33 21.77 2.98 7.68
CA ALA A 33 22.48 4.26 7.68
C ALA A 33 23.25 4.52 6.37
N THR A 34 23.90 3.47 5.86
CA THR A 34 24.65 3.56 4.60
C THR A 34 23.73 3.79 3.41
N ALA A 35 22.62 3.05 3.31
CA ALA A 35 21.64 3.18 2.24
C ALA A 35 20.99 4.57 2.25
N LEU A 36 20.60 5.05 3.43
CA LEU A 36 20.01 6.38 3.59
C LEU A 36 20.96 7.48 3.12
N ARG A 37 22.25 7.38 3.48
CA ARG A 37 23.26 8.32 2.99
C ARG A 37 23.36 8.30 1.47
N ILE A 38 23.37 7.12 0.84
CA ILE A 38 23.43 6.99 -0.61
C ILE A 38 22.22 7.66 -1.26
N ILE A 39 21.01 7.35 -0.79
CA ILE A 39 19.76 7.92 -1.33
C ILE A 39 19.76 9.44 -1.22
N VAL A 40 20.06 9.97 -0.03
CA VAL A 40 20.10 11.42 0.21
C VAL A 40 21.14 12.11 -0.68
N THR A 41 22.28 11.48 -0.97
CA THR A 41 23.31 12.08 -1.84
C THR A 41 23.02 11.97 -3.34
N GLN A 42 22.11 11.08 -3.76
CA GLN A 42 21.83 10.80 -5.17
C GLN A 42 20.51 11.39 -5.65
N HIS A 43 19.57 11.65 -4.75
CA HIS A 43 18.29 12.31 -5.03
C HIS A 43 18.30 13.76 -4.52
N ASP A 44 19.03 14.64 -5.22
CA ASP A 44 19.06 16.07 -4.90
C ASP A 44 17.83 16.84 -5.43
N SER A 45 17.06 16.26 -6.36
CA SER A 45 15.81 16.85 -6.87
C SER A 45 14.79 15.77 -7.22
N PRO A 46 13.51 15.93 -6.80
CA PRO A 46 12.45 15.04 -7.25
C PRO A 46 12.22 15.20 -8.75
N ASP A 47 12.15 14.09 -9.49
CA ASP A 47 11.73 14.11 -10.89
C ASP A 47 10.19 14.10 -10.89
N VAL A 48 9.58 15.18 -11.36
CA VAL A 48 8.12 15.35 -11.27
C VAL A 48 7.48 14.58 -12.43
N ASP A 49 7.41 13.25 -12.35
CA ASP A 49 6.53 12.49 -13.23
C ASP A 49 5.12 12.37 -12.61
N ALA A 50 4.11 12.74 -13.39
CA ALA A 50 2.73 12.89 -12.94
C ALA A 50 1.99 11.54 -12.71
N ARG A 51 2.69 10.40 -12.83
CA ARG A 51 2.09 9.04 -12.82
C ARG A 51 2.42 8.22 -11.57
N GLU A 52 2.89 8.87 -10.51
CA GLU A 52 3.69 8.18 -9.51
C GLU A 52 2.90 7.65 -8.31
N GLY A 53 2.39 6.42 -8.37
CA GLY A 53 2.06 5.70 -7.13
C GLY A 53 3.32 5.41 -6.30
N PRO A 54 3.20 5.03 -5.02
CA PRO A 54 4.31 4.65 -4.15
C PRO A 54 5.16 3.48 -4.68
N TYR A 55 4.67 2.74 -5.68
CA TYR A 55 5.40 1.64 -6.29
C TYR A 55 6.58 2.10 -7.16
N ILE A 56 6.47 3.21 -7.87
CA ILE A 56 7.50 3.67 -8.83
C ILE A 56 8.04 5.08 -8.60
N GLY A 57 7.38 5.87 -7.76
CA GLY A 57 7.67 7.30 -7.69
C GLY A 57 8.09 7.87 -6.35
N GLU A 58 8.13 9.20 -6.30
CA GLU A 58 8.58 10.02 -5.18
C GLU A 58 7.78 9.73 -3.90
N SER A 59 6.48 9.42 -4.03
CA SER A 59 5.66 9.02 -2.88
C SER A 59 6.14 7.70 -2.22
N GLY A 60 6.81 6.82 -2.97
CA GLY A 60 7.47 5.63 -2.43
C GLY A 60 8.70 5.99 -1.58
N ILE A 61 9.45 7.00 -2.00
CA ILE A 61 10.56 7.57 -1.24
C ILE A 61 10.04 8.26 0.03
N ALA A 62 8.94 9.02 -0.08
CA ALA A 62 8.26 9.61 1.08
C ALA A 62 7.83 8.53 2.08
N LEU A 63 7.19 7.44 1.62
CA LEU A 63 6.81 6.31 2.45
C LEU A 63 8.02 5.70 3.17
N MET A 64 9.15 5.53 2.48
CA MET A 64 10.39 5.05 3.11
C MET A 64 10.81 5.97 4.27
N TYR A 65 10.88 7.29 4.06
CA TYR A 65 11.26 8.23 5.12
C TYR A 65 10.27 8.23 6.30
N ILE A 66 8.96 8.21 6.02
CA ILE A 66 7.91 8.09 7.05
C ILE A 66 8.12 6.82 7.88
N ARG A 67 8.35 5.67 7.22
CA ARG A 67 8.59 4.39 7.90
C ARG A 67 9.84 4.40 8.76
N LEU A 68 10.94 4.96 8.26
CA LEU A 68 12.18 5.11 9.03
C LEU A 68 11.95 5.97 10.28
N ALA A 69 11.16 7.04 10.16
CA ALA A 69 10.87 7.94 11.26
C ALA A 69 9.96 7.29 12.32
N ILE A 70 8.90 6.58 11.90
CA ILE A 70 8.03 5.80 12.79
C ILE A 70 8.83 4.71 13.53
N GLN A 71 9.80 4.10 12.85
CA GLN A 71 10.60 2.98 13.37
C GLN A 71 11.97 3.41 13.92
N ALA A 72 12.19 4.70 14.18
CA ALA A 72 13.51 5.28 14.48
C ALA A 72 14.30 4.55 15.58
N LYS A 73 13.62 4.04 16.63
CA LYS A 73 14.26 3.27 17.70
C LYS A 73 14.91 1.97 17.21
N ALA A 74 14.37 1.36 16.16
CA ALA A 74 14.88 0.12 15.58
C ALA A 74 16.04 0.37 14.59
N THR A 75 16.06 1.52 13.91
CA THR A 75 16.98 1.80 12.79
C THR A 75 18.42 2.03 13.21
N GLY A 76 18.68 2.44 14.46
CA GLY A 76 20.03 2.77 14.92
C GLY A 76 20.62 4.02 14.27
N LEU A 77 19.78 4.84 13.63
CA LEU A 77 20.16 6.14 13.10
C LEU A 77 20.45 7.11 14.25
N SER A 78 21.32 8.09 13.98
CA SER A 78 21.58 9.18 14.92
C SER A 78 20.38 10.13 15.01
N GLN A 79 20.22 10.79 16.15
CA GLN A 79 19.07 11.65 16.41
C GLN A 79 18.94 12.80 15.39
N ASP A 80 20.07 13.36 14.94
CA ASP A 80 20.09 14.42 13.93
C ASP A 80 19.53 13.98 12.58
N ILE A 81 19.72 12.71 12.21
CA ILE A 81 19.11 12.14 11.00
C ILE A 81 17.61 11.91 11.25
N VAL A 82 17.27 11.31 12.39
CA VAL A 82 15.87 11.01 12.75
C VAL A 82 15.00 12.26 12.72
N ASP A 83 15.51 13.38 13.26
CA ASP A 83 14.80 14.66 13.31
C ASP A 83 14.58 15.27 11.92
N ARG A 84 15.39 14.90 10.91
CA ARG A 84 15.25 15.37 9.52
C ARG A 84 14.35 14.50 8.66
N LEU A 85 14.09 13.25 9.05
CA LEU A 85 13.29 12.32 8.26
C LEU A 85 11.88 12.86 7.91
N PRO A 86 11.15 13.54 8.81
CA PRO A 86 9.87 14.16 8.44
C PRO A 86 10.04 15.23 7.35
N ALA A 87 11.08 16.07 7.43
CA ALA A 87 11.34 17.07 6.39
C ALA A 87 11.68 16.42 5.04
N TYR A 88 12.46 15.35 5.03
CA TYR A 88 12.72 14.57 3.82
C TYR A 88 11.46 13.92 3.26
N ALA A 89 10.64 13.28 4.11
CA ALA A 89 9.36 12.75 3.65
C ALA A 89 8.50 13.84 2.99
N ARG A 90 8.43 15.04 3.59
CA ARG A 90 7.66 16.16 3.07
C ARG A 90 8.16 16.65 1.71
N SER A 91 9.47 16.68 1.46
CA SER A 91 9.99 17.11 0.15
C SER A 91 9.61 16.19 -1.01
N HIS A 92 9.19 14.96 -0.71
CA HIS A 92 8.74 13.96 -1.68
C HIS A 92 7.21 13.77 -1.70
N LEU A 93 6.47 14.49 -0.85
CA LEU A 93 5.01 14.52 -0.91
C LEU A 93 4.55 15.74 -1.72
N SER A 94 3.76 15.50 -2.77
CA SER A 94 3.30 16.55 -3.68
C SER A 94 2.34 17.54 -3.00
N ILE A 95 2.78 18.79 -2.87
CA ILE A 95 2.02 19.87 -2.22
C ILE A 95 0.78 20.30 -3.03
N ASP A 96 0.79 20.11 -4.36
CA ASP A 96 -0.23 20.67 -5.28
C ASP A 96 -1.12 19.60 -5.96
N GLN A 97 -1.12 18.36 -5.47
CA GLN A 97 -1.82 17.28 -6.14
C GLN A 97 -3.33 17.37 -5.94
N LYS A 98 -4.07 17.57 -7.04
CA LYS A 98 -5.53 17.49 -7.04
C LYS A 98 -5.95 16.03 -7.14
N TYR A 99 -6.56 15.52 -6.09
CA TYR A 99 -7.12 14.19 -6.07
C TYR A 99 -8.44 14.15 -6.84
N GLY A 100 -8.48 13.38 -7.92
CA GLY A 100 -9.68 13.18 -8.73
C GLY A 100 -10.60 12.10 -8.15
N ARG A 101 -11.51 11.58 -8.97
CA ARG A 101 -12.18 10.31 -8.69
C ARG A 101 -11.33 9.16 -9.26
N PRO A 102 -10.95 8.15 -8.45
CA PRO A 102 -10.10 7.08 -8.97
C PRO A 102 -10.90 6.22 -9.92
N LYS A 103 -10.21 5.47 -10.78
CA LYS A 103 -10.87 4.53 -11.67
C LYS A 103 -11.11 3.21 -10.92
N PRO A 104 -12.23 2.52 -11.17
CA PRO A 104 -12.35 1.09 -10.89
C PRO A 104 -11.08 0.32 -11.28
N GLY A 105 -10.65 -0.59 -10.41
CA GLY A 105 -9.39 -1.34 -10.59
C GLY A 105 -8.08 -0.55 -10.40
N HIS A 106 -8.14 0.73 -10.00
CA HIS A 106 -6.97 1.56 -9.62
C HIS A 106 -7.21 2.28 -8.28
N LEU A 107 -7.67 1.51 -7.30
CA LEU A 107 -8.05 1.96 -5.96
C LEU A 107 -6.95 1.72 -4.93
N ALA A 108 -6.06 0.78 -5.19
CA ALA A 108 -4.97 0.47 -4.27
C ALA A 108 -3.97 1.63 -4.21
N PRO A 109 -3.38 1.86 -3.01
CA PRO A 109 -2.37 2.88 -2.83
C PRO A 109 -1.17 2.73 -3.76
N LEU A 110 -0.68 1.51 -4.01
CA LEU A 110 0.65 1.27 -4.59
C LEU A 110 0.80 1.78 -6.02
N ASP A 111 -0.19 1.58 -6.88
CA ASP A 111 -0.12 1.95 -8.30
C ASP A 111 -1.01 3.14 -8.68
N SER A 112 -1.58 3.84 -7.71
CA SER A 112 -2.49 4.96 -7.98
C SER A 112 -2.17 6.20 -7.18
N TRP A 113 -2.74 7.32 -7.58
CA TRP A 113 -2.65 8.55 -6.80
C TRP A 113 -3.30 8.42 -5.42
N VAL A 114 -4.15 7.41 -5.18
CA VAL A 114 -4.69 7.12 -3.84
C VAL A 114 -3.55 6.91 -2.84
N GLY A 115 -2.41 6.39 -3.29
CA GLY A 115 -1.21 6.28 -2.47
C GLY A 115 -0.71 7.62 -1.93
N HIS A 116 -0.69 8.67 -2.75
CA HIS A 116 -0.33 10.01 -2.29
C HIS A 116 -1.29 10.51 -1.20
N ALA A 117 -2.60 10.39 -1.44
CA ALA A 117 -3.61 10.81 -0.48
C ALA A 117 -3.46 10.07 0.86
N VAL A 118 -3.27 8.75 0.81
CA VAL A 118 -3.05 7.92 2.01
C VAL A 118 -1.76 8.32 2.73
N LEU A 119 -0.67 8.56 2.01
CA LEU A 119 0.61 8.94 2.61
C LEU A 119 0.59 10.33 3.22
N GLU A 120 -0.08 11.29 2.59
CA GLU A 120 -0.32 12.61 3.15
C GLU A 120 -1.10 12.54 4.46
N VAL A 121 -2.16 11.72 4.49
CA VAL A 121 -2.91 11.49 5.72
C VAL A 121 -2.03 10.85 6.80
N ILE A 122 -1.28 9.79 6.47
CA ILE A 122 -0.37 9.14 7.43
C ILE A 122 0.67 10.13 7.97
N TYR A 123 1.27 10.94 7.09
CA TYR A 123 2.22 11.95 7.49
C TYR A 123 1.59 12.93 8.49
N GLU A 124 0.45 13.52 8.15
CA GLU A 124 -0.21 14.54 8.98
C GLU A 124 -0.70 13.99 10.34
N LEU A 125 -0.94 12.69 10.43
CA LEU A 125 -1.24 12.02 11.70
C LEU A 125 0.01 11.85 12.58
N HIS A 126 1.16 11.52 12.00
CA HIS A 126 2.40 11.31 12.75
C HIS A 126 3.16 12.60 13.05
N TYR A 127 3.12 13.56 12.13
CA TYR A 127 3.88 14.81 12.19
C TYR A 127 2.93 16.00 11.99
N PRO A 128 1.96 16.20 12.90
CA PRO A 128 1.03 17.31 12.79
C PRO A 128 1.81 18.62 12.90
N SER A 129 1.70 19.46 11.88
CA SER A 129 2.29 20.79 11.90
C SER A 129 1.19 21.85 11.97
N PRO A 130 1.29 22.81 12.91
CA PRO A 130 0.32 23.90 13.04
C PRO A 130 0.37 24.88 11.86
N THR A 131 1.42 24.85 11.04
CA THR A 131 1.56 25.68 9.83
C THR A 131 1.17 24.93 8.55
N HIS A 132 0.92 23.62 8.61
CA HIS A 132 0.59 22.86 7.42
C HIS A 132 -0.81 23.18 6.92
N HIS A 133 -0.87 23.41 5.61
CA HIS A 133 -2.04 23.90 4.90
C HIS A 133 -3.24 22.98 5.11
N THR A 134 -4.28 23.48 5.79
CA THR A 134 -5.57 22.79 5.94
C THR A 134 -6.09 22.27 4.59
N SER A 135 -5.79 22.97 3.49
CA SER A 135 -6.15 22.55 2.14
C SER A 135 -5.52 21.22 1.70
N ILE A 136 -4.25 20.94 2.05
CA ILE A 136 -3.58 19.67 1.69
C ILE A 136 -4.25 18.51 2.42
N TRP A 137 -4.48 18.70 3.72
CA TRP A 137 -5.19 17.72 4.54
C TRP A 137 -6.58 17.42 3.98
N THR A 138 -7.39 18.45 3.73
CA THR A 138 -8.75 18.30 3.20
C THR A 138 -8.72 17.58 1.85
N ALA A 139 -7.82 17.98 0.95
CA ALA A 139 -7.67 17.31 -0.34
C ALA A 139 -7.34 15.82 -0.17
N ALA A 140 -6.37 15.48 0.70
CA ALA A 140 -5.97 14.10 0.92
C ALA A 140 -7.09 13.26 1.57
N ALA A 141 -7.77 13.79 2.58
CA ALA A 141 -8.92 13.15 3.22
C ALA A 141 -10.07 12.91 2.23
N ASP A 142 -10.36 13.88 1.37
CA ASP A 142 -11.35 13.76 0.30
C ASP A 142 -10.91 12.74 -0.77
N GLY A 143 -9.61 12.68 -1.09
CA GLY A 143 -9.04 11.67 -1.98
C GLY A 143 -9.26 10.25 -1.46
N VAL A 144 -9.00 10.02 -0.16
CA VAL A 144 -9.28 8.73 0.50
C VAL A 144 -10.78 8.42 0.48
N ARG A 145 -11.63 9.40 0.80
CA ARG A 145 -13.09 9.24 0.75
C ARG A 145 -13.58 8.87 -0.65
N SER A 146 -13.07 9.55 -1.67
CA SER A 146 -13.39 9.32 -3.08
C SER A 146 -13.02 7.91 -3.53
N ALA A 147 -11.88 7.38 -3.05
CA ALA A 147 -11.48 6.00 -3.28
C ALA A 147 -12.43 4.99 -2.65
N ILE A 148 -12.83 5.21 -1.38
CA ILE A 148 -13.79 4.35 -0.69
C ILE A 148 -15.14 4.36 -1.40
N LEU A 149 -15.68 5.54 -1.74
CA LEU A 149 -16.94 5.65 -2.48
C LEU A 149 -16.85 4.95 -3.83
N THR A 150 -15.75 5.11 -4.56
CA THR A 150 -15.56 4.43 -5.83
C THR A 150 -15.51 2.91 -5.65
N ALA A 151 -14.85 2.40 -4.60
CA ALA A 151 -14.82 0.97 -4.31
C ALA A 151 -16.21 0.37 -4.04
N LEU A 152 -17.10 1.16 -3.44
CA LEU A 152 -18.46 0.73 -3.10
C LEU A 152 -19.44 0.87 -4.26
N GLU A 153 -19.20 1.82 -5.16
CA GLU A 153 -19.99 2.01 -6.39
C GLU A 153 -19.51 1.10 -7.54
N ASP A 154 -18.31 0.51 -7.44
CA ASP A 154 -17.74 -0.34 -8.47
C ASP A 154 -18.38 -1.75 -8.46
N GLU A 155 -19.25 -1.98 -9.44
CA GLU A 155 -19.86 -3.30 -9.69
C GLU A 155 -18.97 -4.21 -10.57
N GLY A 156 -17.77 -3.75 -10.95
CA GLY A 156 -16.81 -4.52 -11.72
C GLY A 156 -16.41 -5.84 -11.05
N LEU A 157 -16.34 -6.90 -11.85
CA LEU A 157 -15.81 -8.19 -11.43
C LEU A 157 -14.29 -8.21 -11.61
N GLY A 158 -13.57 -8.72 -10.60
CA GLY A 158 -12.10 -8.80 -10.60
C GLY A 158 -11.42 -7.47 -10.31
N GLY A 159 -10.08 -7.49 -10.23
CA GLY A 159 -9.32 -6.30 -9.85
C GLY A 159 -9.38 -6.02 -8.35
N ASP A 160 -9.48 -7.07 -7.54
CA ASP A 160 -9.57 -7.02 -6.08
C ASP A 160 -8.26 -7.44 -5.41
N GLU A 161 -7.16 -7.15 -6.08
CA GLU A 161 -5.83 -7.47 -5.58
C GLU A 161 -5.19 -6.30 -4.81
N VAL A 162 -3.95 -6.51 -4.36
CA VAL A 162 -3.27 -5.65 -3.40
C VAL A 162 -2.59 -4.43 -4.04
N LEU A 163 -2.13 -4.51 -5.29
CA LEU A 163 -1.33 -3.51 -5.99
C LEU A 163 -2.17 -2.40 -6.67
N TYR A 164 -3.36 -2.74 -7.14
CA TYR A 164 -4.30 -1.97 -7.97
C TYR A 164 -5.73 -1.92 -7.39
N GLY A 165 -6.18 -2.95 -6.67
CA GLY A 165 -7.58 -3.19 -6.35
C GLY A 165 -8.13 -2.73 -5.00
N ARG A 166 -9.36 -3.18 -4.71
CA ARG A 166 -10.04 -2.92 -3.41
C ARG A 166 -9.31 -3.55 -2.23
N ALA A 167 -8.58 -4.65 -2.40
CA ALA A 167 -7.82 -5.24 -1.29
C ALA A 167 -6.63 -4.34 -0.87
N GLY A 168 -5.95 -3.70 -1.81
CA GLY A 168 -4.96 -2.67 -1.51
C GLY A 168 -5.55 -1.46 -0.80
N LEU A 169 -6.73 -1.01 -1.23
CA LEU A 169 -7.48 0.07 -0.54
C LEU A 169 -7.88 -0.34 0.88
N LEU A 170 -8.38 -1.56 1.07
CA LEU A 170 -8.76 -2.09 2.38
C LEU A 170 -7.56 -2.09 3.33
N TRP A 171 -6.37 -2.48 2.85
CA TRP A 171 -5.15 -2.39 3.64
C TRP A 171 -4.89 -0.95 4.11
N ALA A 172 -5.00 0.04 3.22
CA ALA A 172 -4.86 1.45 3.61
C ALA A 172 -5.93 1.90 4.62
N MET A 173 -7.18 1.51 4.43
CA MET A 173 -8.26 1.80 5.39
C MET A 173 -7.92 1.27 6.78
N LEU A 174 -7.43 0.03 6.87
CA LEU A 174 -7.05 -0.59 8.14
C LEU A 174 -5.85 0.11 8.79
N VAL A 175 -4.86 0.53 8.01
CA VAL A 175 -3.72 1.31 8.50
C VAL A 175 -4.19 2.64 9.09
N LEU A 176 -5.00 3.39 8.35
CA LEU A 176 -5.52 4.69 8.80
C LEU A 176 -6.44 4.56 10.01
N HIS A 177 -7.32 3.54 10.01
CA HIS A 177 -8.18 3.23 11.15
C HIS A 177 -7.34 2.93 12.41
N THR A 178 -6.25 2.18 12.27
CA THR A 178 -5.32 1.91 13.37
C THR A 178 -4.66 3.19 13.88
N CYS A 179 -4.22 4.08 12.99
CA CYS A 179 -3.65 5.38 13.38
C CYS A 179 -4.64 6.22 14.20
N VAL A 180 -5.92 6.25 13.78
CA VAL A 180 -6.98 6.95 14.51
C VAL A 180 -7.22 6.32 15.88
N ALA A 181 -7.30 4.99 15.96
CA ALA A 181 -7.49 4.25 17.21
C ALA A 181 -6.33 4.45 18.21
N GLN A 182 -5.11 4.64 17.70
CA GLN A 182 -3.93 4.97 18.50
C GLN A 182 -3.88 6.44 18.96
N GLY A 183 -4.83 7.26 18.53
CA GLY A 183 -4.87 8.67 18.89
C GLY A 183 -3.85 9.54 18.16
N LEU A 184 -3.37 9.13 16.98
CA LEU A 184 -2.43 9.94 16.19
C LEU A 184 -3.11 11.16 15.53
N GLY A 185 -2.39 12.27 15.35
CA GLY A 185 -2.88 13.49 14.71
C GLY A 185 -3.60 14.49 15.63
N ALA A 186 -4.13 15.56 15.05
CA ALA A 186 -4.95 16.54 15.77
C ALA A 186 -6.37 15.99 16.03
N PRO A 187 -7.05 16.39 17.14
CA PRO A 187 -8.40 15.88 17.46
C PRO A 187 -9.43 16.02 16.33
N ASP A 188 -9.45 17.14 15.63
CA ASP A 188 -10.42 17.38 14.56
C ASP A 188 -10.15 16.51 13.33
N ARG A 189 -8.87 16.34 12.97
CA ARG A 189 -8.44 15.45 11.89
C ARG A 189 -8.77 13.98 12.16
N ARG A 190 -8.57 13.53 13.41
CA ARG A 190 -9.00 12.19 13.83
C ARG A 190 -10.50 12.00 13.70
N ARG A 191 -11.28 13.00 14.14
CA ARG A 191 -12.75 12.96 14.07
C ARG A 191 -13.21 12.88 12.61
N GLU A 192 -12.60 13.68 11.74
CA GLU A 192 -12.88 13.68 10.31
C GLU A 192 -12.57 12.31 9.68
N LEU A 193 -11.38 11.75 9.91
CA LEU A 193 -11.04 10.42 9.40
C LEU A 193 -11.94 9.33 9.95
N ALA A 194 -12.34 9.38 11.23
CA ALA A 194 -13.25 8.40 11.82
C ALA A 194 -14.62 8.40 11.13
N ILE A 195 -15.05 9.53 10.54
CA ILE A 195 -16.28 9.59 9.74
C ILE A 195 -16.05 8.92 8.37
N ILE A 196 -14.88 9.12 7.76
CA ILE A 196 -14.54 8.57 6.44
C ILE A 196 -14.27 7.06 6.51
N ILE A 197 -13.55 6.63 7.55
CA ILE A 197 -13.04 5.28 7.73
C ILE A 197 -13.53 4.74 9.07
N ASN A 198 -14.64 4.01 9.02
CA ASN A 198 -15.24 3.35 10.17
C ASN A 198 -15.53 1.87 9.86
N GLU A 199 -15.90 1.12 10.89
CA GLU A 199 -16.20 -0.31 10.79
C GLU A 199 -17.27 -0.62 9.74
N THR A 200 -18.26 0.25 9.54
CA THR A 200 -19.29 0.09 8.50
C THR A 200 -18.66 0.13 7.11
N GLN A 201 -17.89 1.18 6.80
CA GLN A 201 -17.24 1.34 5.50
C GLN A 201 -16.25 0.20 5.22
N ILE A 202 -15.46 -0.19 6.23
CA ILE A 202 -14.55 -1.34 6.15
C ILE A 202 -15.33 -2.62 5.84
N GLY A 203 -16.41 -2.88 6.58
CA GLY A 203 -17.26 -4.05 6.39
C GLY A 203 -17.91 -4.09 5.00
N GLN A 204 -18.32 -2.93 4.47
CA GLN A 204 -18.87 -2.81 3.11
C GLN A 204 -17.82 -3.15 2.04
N VAL A 205 -16.60 -2.61 2.14
CA VAL A 205 -15.51 -2.92 1.19
C VAL A 205 -15.14 -4.41 1.25
N VAL A 206 -15.05 -5.00 2.45
CA VAL A 206 -14.83 -6.45 2.63
C VAL A 206 -15.96 -7.25 1.97
N GLY A 207 -17.22 -6.83 2.18
CA GLY A 207 -18.38 -7.42 1.54
C GLY A 207 -18.27 -7.41 0.01
N MET A 208 -17.88 -6.26 -0.57
CA MET A 208 -17.69 -6.14 -2.02
C MET A 208 -16.64 -7.11 -2.54
N ILE A 209 -15.45 -7.17 -1.93
CA ILE A 209 -14.36 -8.09 -2.33
C ILE A 209 -14.82 -9.55 -2.29
N ILE A 210 -15.56 -9.95 -1.26
CA ILE A 210 -16.07 -11.32 -1.13
C ILE A 210 -17.11 -11.60 -2.22
N GLN A 211 -18.07 -10.69 -2.43
CA GLN A 211 -19.14 -10.88 -3.41
C GLN A 211 -18.60 -10.93 -4.84
N THR A 212 -17.67 -10.05 -5.20
CA THR A 212 -17.05 -10.03 -6.53
C THR A 212 -16.18 -11.26 -6.75
N GLY A 213 -15.50 -11.78 -5.73
CA GLY A 213 -14.81 -13.06 -5.78
C GLY A 213 -15.75 -14.25 -6.04
N ILE A 214 -16.88 -14.30 -5.33
CA ILE A 214 -17.92 -15.33 -5.55
C ILE A 214 -18.47 -15.24 -6.98
N HIS A 215 -18.76 -14.03 -7.47
CA HIS A 215 -19.29 -13.82 -8.82
C HIS A 215 -18.24 -14.13 -9.90
N GLY A 216 -16.99 -13.71 -9.73
CA GLY A 216 -15.88 -14.00 -10.64
C GLY A 216 -15.65 -15.50 -10.80
N ALA A 217 -15.65 -16.23 -9.69
CA ALA A 217 -15.52 -17.69 -9.69
C ALA A 217 -16.68 -18.39 -10.42
N LYS A 218 -17.93 -17.90 -10.25
CA LYS A 218 -19.10 -18.39 -11.00
C LYS A 218 -18.98 -18.09 -12.49
N ALA A 219 -18.53 -16.90 -12.86
CA ALA A 219 -18.34 -16.49 -14.25
C ALA A 219 -17.28 -17.37 -14.94
N PHE A 220 -16.14 -17.59 -14.28
CA PHE A 220 -15.07 -18.47 -14.77
C PHE A 220 -15.59 -19.88 -15.09
N LYS A 221 -16.36 -20.47 -14.18
CA LYS A 221 -16.96 -21.80 -14.36
C LYS A 221 -17.92 -21.84 -15.55
N SER A 222 -18.69 -20.77 -15.76
CA SER A 222 -19.63 -20.67 -16.87
C SER A 222 -18.90 -20.59 -18.22
N GLU A 223 -17.82 -19.82 -18.28
CA GLU A 223 -17.08 -19.58 -19.53
C GLU A 223 -16.16 -20.76 -19.89
N TYR A 224 -15.48 -21.35 -18.92
CA TYR A 224 -14.45 -22.38 -19.14
C TYR A 224 -14.95 -23.79 -18.80
N HIS A 225 -16.26 -24.05 -18.82
CA HIS A 225 -16.86 -25.28 -18.29
C HIS A 225 -16.22 -26.60 -18.83
N GLU A 226 -15.86 -26.66 -20.11
CA GLU A 226 -15.22 -27.85 -20.71
C GLU A 226 -13.72 -27.95 -20.39
N GLU A 227 -13.00 -26.84 -20.48
CA GLU A 227 -11.57 -26.77 -20.15
C GLU A 227 -11.34 -27.04 -18.67
N TYR A 228 -12.23 -26.56 -17.81
CA TYR A 228 -12.24 -26.80 -16.37
C TYR A 228 -12.33 -28.29 -16.04
N ARG A 229 -13.25 -29.01 -16.70
CA ARG A 229 -13.42 -30.47 -16.51
C ARG A 229 -12.19 -31.25 -16.97
N THR A 230 -11.45 -30.70 -17.93
CA THR A 230 -10.25 -31.31 -18.52
C THR A 230 -9.00 -31.02 -17.68
N LEU A 231 -8.80 -29.78 -17.25
CA LEU A 231 -7.65 -29.30 -16.47
C LEU A 231 -7.68 -29.76 -15.01
N PHE A 232 -8.86 -29.77 -14.39
CA PHE A 232 -9.01 -30.04 -12.96
C PHE A 232 -9.59 -31.43 -12.65
N GLY A 233 -9.91 -32.21 -13.70
CA GLY A 233 -10.38 -33.59 -13.61
C GLY A 233 -11.82 -33.75 -13.11
N LYS A 234 -12.44 -34.91 -13.43
CA LYS A 234 -13.81 -35.26 -13.01
C LYS A 234 -13.99 -35.48 -11.49
N HIS A 235 -12.90 -35.47 -10.73
CA HIS A 235 -12.85 -35.90 -9.32
C HIS A 235 -12.71 -34.77 -8.30
N LYS A 236 -12.52 -33.53 -8.72
CA LYS A 236 -12.69 -32.41 -7.80
C LYS A 236 -14.17 -32.18 -7.60
N SER A 237 -14.61 -32.18 -6.34
CA SER A 237 -16.00 -31.84 -6.00
C SER A 237 -16.35 -30.50 -6.64
N GLN A 238 -17.62 -30.29 -7.00
CA GLN A 238 -18.08 -29.02 -7.56
C GLN A 238 -17.81 -27.80 -6.65
N ASP A 239 -17.36 -28.05 -5.42
CA ASP A 239 -17.04 -27.09 -4.36
C ASP A 239 -15.55 -26.68 -4.33
N GLU A 240 -14.65 -27.40 -5.01
CA GLU A 240 -13.25 -26.98 -5.18
C GLU A 240 -13.12 -26.03 -6.38
N ILE A 241 -13.59 -24.79 -6.20
CA ILE A 241 -13.54 -23.77 -7.25
C ILE A 241 -12.21 -23.01 -7.14
N PRO A 242 -11.35 -22.97 -8.19
CA PRO A 242 -10.22 -22.07 -8.24
C PRO A 242 -10.80 -20.66 -8.25
N LEU A 243 -10.50 -19.92 -7.18
CA LEU A 243 -10.75 -18.49 -7.11
C LEU A 243 -9.99 -17.84 -8.27
N MET A 244 -10.72 -17.51 -9.33
CA MET A 244 -10.21 -16.90 -10.54
C MET A 244 -11.08 -15.72 -10.91
N TRP A 245 -10.43 -14.64 -11.32
CA TRP A 245 -11.06 -13.34 -11.54
C TRP A 245 -10.76 -12.86 -12.96
N PRO A 246 -11.72 -12.20 -13.62
CA PRO A 246 -11.46 -11.56 -14.90
C PRO A 246 -10.54 -10.35 -14.71
N TRP A 247 -9.44 -10.32 -15.44
CA TRP A 247 -8.45 -9.25 -15.44
C TRP A 247 -7.88 -9.09 -16.86
N HIS A 248 -7.98 -7.88 -17.42
CA HIS A 248 -7.58 -7.57 -18.81
C HIS A 248 -8.08 -8.59 -19.86
N GLY A 249 -9.33 -9.04 -19.73
CA GLY A 249 -9.96 -9.98 -20.67
C GLY A 249 -9.48 -11.43 -20.54
N LYS A 250 -8.81 -11.79 -19.44
CA LYS A 250 -8.42 -13.17 -19.11
C LYS A 250 -8.82 -13.49 -17.68
N PHE A 251 -8.96 -14.76 -17.33
CA PHE A 251 -9.09 -15.12 -15.92
C PHE A 251 -7.72 -15.41 -15.30
N CYS A 252 -7.46 -14.79 -14.14
CA CYS A 252 -6.20 -14.87 -13.42
C CYS A 252 -6.42 -15.38 -12.00
N LEU A 253 -5.41 -16.03 -11.43
CA LEU A 253 -5.40 -16.43 -10.02
C LEU A 253 -4.81 -15.27 -9.18
N GLY A 254 -5.59 -14.77 -8.23
CA GLY A 254 -5.21 -13.73 -7.28
C GLY A 254 -5.30 -12.30 -7.82
N ALA A 255 -6.20 -12.06 -8.79
CA ALA A 255 -6.40 -10.76 -9.43
C ALA A 255 -7.65 -10.04 -8.90
#